data_AF-A0A926DN45-F1
#
_entry.id   AF-A0A926DN45-F1
#
_cell.length_a   1.000
_cell.length_b   1.000
_cell.length_c   1.000
_cell.angle_alpha   90.00
_cell.angle_beta   90.00
_cell.angle_gamma   90.00
#
_symmetry.space_group_name_H-M   'P 1'
#
loop_
_entity.id
_entity.type
_entity.pdbx_description
1 polymer ?
#
loop_
_entity_poly.entity_id
_entity_poly.type
_entity_poly.pdbx_seq_one_letter_code
_entity_poly.pdbx_strand_id
1 'polypeptide(L)'
;MSFDAKGNIYPCDSFVGMEDFCLGNIYDGILKDKQEKFLINKVDDRPKCNKCWAKYICGGDCFHNSFLSTKNILNPDPIFCIINKKLIECALGLYFCIGKNHDTEKLQRYIKAKKRFSF
;
A
#
# COMPACT_ATOMS: atom_id res chain seq x y z
N MET A 1 11.46 -6.00 -3.29
CA MET A 1 11.90 -7.37 -3.58
C MET A 1 12.53 -7.94 -2.33
N SER A 2 12.31 -9.22 -2.10
CA SER A 2 12.69 -9.95 -0.90
C SER A 2 13.19 -11.33 -1.27
N PHE A 3 13.93 -12.00 -0.40
CA PHE A 3 14.49 -13.32 -0.66
C PHE A 3 14.34 -14.26 0.55
N ASP A 4 14.16 -15.55 0.28
CA ASP A 4 14.13 -16.58 1.32
C ASP A 4 15.53 -17.18 1.59
N ALA A 5 15.62 -18.07 2.59
CA ALA A 5 16.88 -18.72 2.97
C ALA A 5 17.48 -19.64 1.89
N LYS A 6 16.70 -20.01 0.87
CA LYS A 6 17.14 -20.80 -0.30
C LYS A 6 17.52 -19.91 -1.48
N GLY A 7 17.41 -18.59 -1.33
CA GLY A 7 17.72 -17.63 -2.38
C GLY A 7 16.58 -17.40 -3.37
N ASN A 8 15.35 -17.87 -3.11
CA ASN A 8 14.22 -17.57 -4.00
C ASN A 8 13.78 -16.11 -3.85
N ILE A 9 13.47 -15.46 -4.96
CA ILE A 9 13.16 -14.03 -5.05
C ILE A 9 11.65 -13.82 -5.09
N TYR A 10 11.15 -12.86 -4.31
CA TYR A 10 9.74 -12.50 -4.20
C TYR A 10 9.52 -10.99 -4.37
N PRO A 11 8.31 -10.55 -4.77
CA PRO A 11 8.02 -9.13 -4.99
C PRO A 11 8.12 -8.29 -3.69
N CYS A 12 7.65 -8.82 -2.56
CA CYS A 12 7.83 -8.25 -1.22
C CYS A 12 7.84 -9.35 -0.15
N ASP A 13 8.14 -8.96 1.10
CA ASP A 13 8.29 -9.89 2.23
C ASP A 13 7.01 -10.69 2.50
N SER A 14 5.84 -10.07 2.31
CA SER A 14 4.56 -10.73 2.54
C SER A 14 4.29 -11.90 1.58
N PHE A 15 4.96 -11.93 0.42
CA PHE A 15 4.80 -13.02 -0.55
C PHE A 15 5.81 -14.16 -0.36
N VAL A 16 6.77 -14.05 0.57
CA VAL A 16 7.78 -15.09 0.80
C VAL A 16 7.09 -16.40 1.22
N GLY A 17 7.45 -17.50 0.56
CA GLY A 17 6.86 -18.82 0.77
C GLY A 17 5.60 -19.09 -0.06
N MET A 18 5.13 -18.12 -0.85
CA MET A 18 4.03 -18.34 -1.79
C MET A 18 4.58 -18.68 -3.18
N GLU A 19 4.68 -19.97 -3.51
CA GLU A 19 5.38 -20.47 -4.71
C GLU A 19 4.92 -19.81 -6.03
N ASP A 20 3.61 -19.52 -6.16
CA ASP A 20 3.03 -18.83 -7.31
C ASP A 20 3.65 -17.45 -7.57
N PHE A 21 4.19 -16.82 -6.53
CA PHE A 21 4.78 -15.49 -6.54
C PHE A 21 6.31 -15.50 -6.53
N CYS A 22 6.94 -16.68 -6.62
CA CYS A 22 8.38 -16.79 -6.81
C CYS A 22 8.77 -16.24 -8.19
N LEU A 23 9.60 -15.19 -8.18
CA LEU A 23 10.09 -14.47 -9.36
C LEU A 23 11.39 -15.06 -9.91
N GLY A 24 11.98 -16.07 -9.28
CA GLY A 24 13.27 -16.65 -9.68
C GLY A 24 14.14 -16.94 -8.46
N ASN A 25 15.44 -17.11 -8.69
CA ASN A 25 16.41 -17.40 -7.64
C ASN A 25 17.65 -16.53 -7.82
N ILE A 26 18.32 -16.14 -6.74
CA ILE A 26 19.53 -15.31 -6.79
C ILE A 26 20.68 -15.96 -7.57
N TYR A 27 20.71 -17.29 -7.65
CA TYR A 27 21.74 -18.03 -8.39
C TYR A 27 21.40 -18.16 -9.89
N ASP A 28 20.11 -18.24 -10.24
CA ASP A 28 19.65 -18.48 -11.61
C ASP A 28 19.16 -17.21 -12.34
N GLY A 29 18.89 -16.14 -11.58
CA GLY A 29 18.34 -14.88 -12.06
C GLY A 29 16.81 -14.76 -11.91
N ILE A 30 16.29 -13.64 -12.41
CA ILE A 30 14.87 -13.28 -12.35
C ILE A 30 14.14 -13.75 -13.61
N LEU A 31 13.00 -14.41 -13.43
CA LEU A 31 12.03 -14.74 -14.46
C LEU A 31 11.27 -13.47 -14.86
N LYS A 32 11.71 -12.84 -15.95
CA LYS A 32 11.19 -11.55 -16.43
C LYS A 32 9.66 -11.56 -16.60
N ASP A 33 9.10 -12.60 -17.19
CA ASP A 33 7.65 -12.73 -17.44
C ASP A 33 6.82 -12.67 -16.14
N LYS A 34 7.35 -13.22 -15.04
CA LYS A 34 6.72 -13.16 -13.71
C LYS A 34 6.93 -11.80 -13.06
N GLN A 35 8.10 -11.20 -13.25
CA GLN A 35 8.43 -9.88 -12.71
C GLN A 35 7.58 -8.78 -13.34
N GLU A 36 7.39 -8.82 -14.65
CA GLU A 36 6.61 -7.82 -15.39
C GLU A 36 5.19 -7.70 -14.85
N LYS A 37 4.55 -8.83 -14.50
CA LYS A 37 3.22 -8.84 -13.87
C LYS A 37 3.14 -8.03 -12.58
N PHE A 38 4.26 -7.74 -11.91
CA PHE A 38 4.29 -6.90 -10.71
C PHE A 38 4.73 -5.47 -11.00
N LEU A 39 5.65 -5.27 -11.95
CA LEU A 39 6.20 -3.95 -12.28
C LEU A 39 5.19 -3.05 -12.99
N ILE A 40 4.27 -3.62 -13.76
CA ILE A 40 3.31 -2.84 -14.56
C ILE A 40 2.02 -2.47 -13.81
N ASN A 41 1.87 -2.83 -12.54
CA ASN A 41 0.61 -2.62 -11.81
C ASN A 41 0.55 -1.25 -11.13
N LYS A 42 0.41 -0.18 -11.91
CA LYS A 42 0.19 1.15 -11.34
C LYS A 42 -1.24 1.27 -10.82
N VAL A 43 -1.50 2.31 -10.03
CA VAL A 43 -2.88 2.58 -9.57
C VAL A 43 -3.84 2.88 -10.73
N ASP A 44 -3.32 3.44 -11.82
CA ASP A 44 -4.08 3.74 -13.04
C ASP A 44 -4.46 2.49 -13.84
N ASP A 45 -3.67 1.40 -13.72
CA ASP A 45 -3.92 0.13 -14.43
C ASP A 45 -4.93 -0.77 -13.70
N ARG A 46 -5.29 -0.43 -12.46
CA ARG A 46 -6.24 -1.17 -11.62
C ARG A 46 -7.66 -0.64 -11.82
N PRO A 47 -8.60 -1.37 -12.44
CA PRO A 47 -9.88 -0.80 -12.91
C PRO A 47 -10.72 -0.11 -11.83
N LYS A 48 -10.78 -0.69 -10.62
CA LYS A 48 -11.50 -0.10 -9.48
C LYS A 48 -10.78 1.14 -8.94
N CYS A 49 -9.46 1.08 -8.83
CA CYS A 49 -8.64 2.16 -8.27
C CYS A 49 -8.53 3.34 -9.23
N ASN A 50 -8.44 3.11 -10.54
CA ASN A 50 -8.31 4.16 -11.55
C ASN A 50 -9.48 5.16 -11.53
N LYS A 51 -10.68 4.68 -11.17
CA LYS A 51 -11.90 5.49 -11.06
C LYS A 51 -12.12 6.08 -9.65
N CYS A 52 -11.20 5.85 -8.70
CA CYS A 52 -11.34 6.29 -7.32
C CYS A 52 -10.74 7.68 -7.10
N TRP A 53 -11.47 8.56 -6.41
CA TRP A 53 -11.00 9.90 -6.06
C TRP A 53 -9.75 9.90 -5.17
N ALA A 54 -9.58 8.87 -4.34
CA ALA A 54 -8.47 8.77 -3.39
C ALA A 54 -7.23 8.06 -3.98
N LYS A 55 -7.21 7.71 -5.27
CA LYS A 55 -6.23 6.79 -5.86
C LYS A 55 -4.76 7.21 -5.67
N TYR A 56 -4.47 8.50 -5.79
CA TYR A 56 -3.11 9.03 -5.61
C TYR A 56 -2.74 9.26 -4.14
N ILE A 57 -3.71 9.20 -3.24
CA ILE A 57 -3.48 9.31 -1.80
C ILE A 57 -3.21 7.92 -1.20
N CYS A 58 -4.03 6.93 -1.56
CA CYS A 58 -3.93 5.58 -0.98
C CYS A 58 -3.05 4.62 -1.78
N GLY A 59 -2.74 4.91 -3.04
CA GLY A 59 -1.92 4.05 -3.89
C GLY A 59 -2.55 2.70 -4.26
N GLY A 60 -3.84 2.47 -3.96
CA GLY A 60 -4.62 1.32 -4.46
C GLY A 60 -4.52 0.01 -3.70
N ASP A 61 -4.26 0.04 -2.38
CA ASP A 61 -4.08 -1.13 -1.49
C ASP A 61 -2.76 -1.90 -1.72
N CYS A 62 -2.36 -2.69 -0.72
CA CYS A 62 -1.25 -3.63 -0.76
C CYS A 62 -1.61 -4.86 -1.62
N PHE A 63 -0.74 -5.22 -2.57
CA PHE A 63 -0.95 -6.36 -3.46
C PHE A 63 -1.16 -7.69 -2.71
N HIS A 64 -0.45 -7.89 -1.60
CA HIS A 64 -0.59 -9.10 -0.79
C HIS A 64 -1.96 -9.16 -0.10
N ASN A 65 -2.41 -8.05 0.49
CA ASN A 65 -3.73 -7.95 1.11
C ASN A 65 -4.85 -8.17 0.09
N SER A 66 -4.75 -7.50 -1.07
CA SER A 66 -5.63 -7.69 -2.22
C SER A 66 -5.72 -9.16 -2.64
N PHE A 67 -4.57 -9.86 -2.70
CA PHE A 67 -4.54 -11.28 -3.01
C PHE A 67 -5.18 -12.16 -1.95
N LEU A 68 -4.88 -11.95 -0.66
CA LEU A 68 -5.46 -12.75 0.42
C LEU A 68 -6.99 -12.65 0.43
N SER A 69 -7.50 -11.43 0.25
CA SER A 69 -8.93 -11.08 0.29
C SER A 69 -9.69 -11.50 -0.98
N THR A 70 -9.14 -11.24 -2.17
CA THR A 70 -9.88 -11.38 -3.44
C THR A 70 -9.32 -12.45 -4.38
N LYS A 71 -8.21 -13.10 -4.01
CA LYS A 71 -7.40 -13.98 -4.87
C LYS A 71 -6.89 -13.32 -6.15
N ASN A 72 -6.89 -11.99 -6.19
CA ASN A 72 -6.42 -11.20 -7.32
C ASN A 72 -5.65 -9.97 -6.83
N ILE A 73 -4.39 -9.85 -7.22
CA ILE A 73 -3.50 -8.75 -6.81
C ILE A 73 -4.01 -7.37 -7.29
N LEU A 74 -4.85 -7.31 -8.33
CA LEU A 74 -5.34 -6.07 -8.93
C LEU A 74 -6.62 -5.53 -8.28
N ASN A 75 -7.30 -6.38 -7.50
CA ASN A 75 -8.55 -6.04 -6.86
C ASN A 75 -8.31 -5.70 -5.38
N PRO A 76 -8.45 -4.42 -4.98
CA PRO A 76 -8.24 -4.05 -3.58
C PRO A 76 -9.27 -4.73 -2.67
N ASP A 77 -8.87 -4.98 -1.42
CA ASP A 77 -9.82 -5.43 -0.41
C ASP A 77 -10.94 -4.38 -0.24
N PRO A 78 -12.22 -4.79 -0.37
CA PRO A 78 -13.34 -3.84 -0.34
C PRO A 78 -13.53 -3.18 1.02
N ILE A 79 -13.31 -3.89 2.12
CA ILE A 79 -13.46 -3.39 3.49
C ILE A 79 -12.32 -2.41 3.78
N PHE A 80 -11.09 -2.80 3.50
CA PHE A 80 -9.92 -1.94 3.71
C PHE A 80 -9.99 -0.67 2.85
N CYS A 81 -10.53 -0.76 1.63
CA CYS A 81 -10.78 0.40 0.78
C CYS A 81 -11.77 1.40 1.41
N ILE A 82 -12.85 0.92 2.02
CA ILE A 82 -13.83 1.78 2.71
C ILE A 82 -13.17 2.49 3.90
N ILE A 83 -12.46 1.73 4.75
CA ILE A 83 -11.79 2.26 5.93
C ILE A 83 -10.77 3.32 5.54
N ASN A 84 -9.89 3.03 4.57
CA ASN A 84 -8.88 3.99 4.12
C ASN A 84 -9.48 5.25 3.54
N LYS A 85 -10.53 5.16 2.72
CA LYS A 85 -11.23 6.36 2.23
C LYS A 85 -11.76 7.21 3.38
N LYS A 86 -12.33 6.57 4.41
CA LYS A 86 -12.82 7.31 5.57
C LYS A 86 -11.70 7.95 6.40
N LEU A 87 -10.59 7.26 6.56
CA LEU A 87 -9.40 7.80 7.22
C LEU A 87 -8.83 9.00 6.46
N ILE A 88 -8.81 8.94 5.13
CA ILE A 88 -8.38 10.05 4.27
C ILE A 88 -9.33 11.25 4.43
N GLU A 89 -10.65 11.03 4.40
CA GLU A 89 -11.63 12.10 4.66
C GLU A 89 -11.39 12.78 6.02
N CYS A 90 -11.21 11.99 7.09
CA CYS A 90 -10.94 12.50 8.43
C CYS A 90 -9.61 13.27 8.49
N ALA A 91 -8.57 12.76 7.84
CA ALA A 91 -7.25 13.41 7.79
C ALA A 91 -7.31 14.75 7.04
N LEU A 92 -8.02 14.82 5.91
CA LEU A 92 -8.22 16.05 5.16
C LEU A 92 -9.06 17.07 5.96
N GLY A 93 -10.12 16.61 6.61
CA GLY A 93 -10.93 17.46 7.50
C GLY A 93 -10.10 18.04 8.65
N LEU A 94 -9.28 17.20 9.31
CA LEU A 94 -8.37 17.64 10.35
C LEU A 94 -7.34 18.66 9.81
N TYR A 95 -6.72 18.36 8.68
CA TYR A 95 -5.75 19.24 8.04
C TYR A 95 -6.35 20.62 7.74
N PHE A 96 -7.56 20.67 7.18
CA PHE A 96 -8.26 21.92 6.87
C PHE A 96 -8.65 22.71 8.12
N CYS A 97 -9.19 22.03 9.14
CA CYS A 97 -9.57 22.67 10.41
C CYS A 97 -8.36 23.29 11.11
N ILE A 98 -7.19 22.67 11.01
CA ILE A 98 -5.96 23.23 11.59
C ILE A 98 -5.41 24.36 10.70
N GLY A 99 -5.45 24.19 9.38
CA GLY A 99 -4.97 25.21 8.44
C GLY A 99 -5.75 26.52 8.48
N LYS A 100 -7.07 26.48 8.64
CA LYS A 100 -7.93 27.68 8.63
C LYS A 100 -7.72 28.65 9.78
N ASN A 101 -7.26 28.18 10.94
CA ASN A 101 -7.07 29.04 12.10
C ASN A 101 -5.65 29.66 12.17
N HIS A 102 -4.73 29.28 11.27
CA HIS A 102 -3.30 29.62 11.34
C HIS A 102 -2.66 29.40 12.73
N ASP A 103 -3.30 28.58 13.58
CA ASP A 103 -2.88 28.34 14.95
C ASP A 103 -1.84 27.21 14.94
N THR A 104 -0.63 27.59 14.54
CA THR A 104 0.54 26.71 14.49
C THR A 104 0.88 26.12 15.84
N GLU A 105 0.51 26.76 16.96
CA GLU A 105 0.73 26.22 18.30
C GLU A 105 -0.15 25.01 18.57
N LYS A 106 -1.41 25.03 18.12
CA LYS A 106 -2.34 23.90 18.29
C LYS A 106 -1.91 22.69 17.45
N LEU A 107 -1.44 22.92 16.23
CA LEU A 107 -0.81 21.89 15.38
C LEU A 107 0.44 21.31 16.06
N GLN A 108 1.33 22.17 16.57
CA GLN A 108 2.55 21.75 17.26
C GLN A 108 2.24 20.98 18.56
N ARG A 109 1.21 21.37 19.32
CA ARG A 109 0.72 20.62 20.51
C ARG A 109 0.21 19.24 20.11
N TYR A 110 -0.57 19.14 19.05
CA TYR A 110 -1.06 17.85 18.55
C TYR A 110 0.09 16.94 18.10
N ILE A 111 1.06 17.49 17.35
CA ILE A 111 2.27 16.75 16.92
C ILE A 111 3.13 16.34 18.13
N LYS A 112 3.35 17.23 19.11
CA LYS A 112 4.08 16.91 20.35
C LYS A 112 3.36 15.83 21.18
N ALA A 113 2.04 15.89 21.29
CA ALA A 113 1.24 14.88 21.97
C ALA A 113 1.33 13.52 21.24
N LYS A 114 1.39 13.52 19.91
CA LYS A 114 1.54 12.30 19.11
C LYS A 114 2.91 11.64 19.26
N LYS A 115 3.99 12.42 19.45
CA LYS A 115 5.33 11.87 19.82
C LYS A 115 5.31 11.06 21.12
N ARG A 116 4.31 11.26 21.97
CA ARG A 116 4.11 10.52 23.23
C ARG A 116 3.52 9.12 23.03
N PHE A 117 3.02 8.82 21.82
CA PHE A 117 2.40 7.54 21.44
C PHE A 117 3.08 6.90 20.22
N SER A 118 4.25 7.40 19.81
CA SER A 118 5.12 6.66 18.90
C SER A 118 5.78 5.55 19.72
N PHE A 119 5.34 4.31 19.50
CA PHE A 119 6.04 3.11 19.91
C PHE A 119 7.36 2.98 19.16
#